data_AF-A0A7W4ERC2-F1
#
_entry.id   AF-A0A7W4ERC2-F1
#
_cell.length_a   1.000
_cell.length_b   1.000
_cell.length_c   1.000
_cell.angle_alpha   90.00
_cell.angle_beta   90.00
_cell.angle_gamma   90.00
#
_symmetry.space_group_name_H-M   'P 1'
#
loop_
_entity.id
_entity.type
_entity.pdbx_description
1 polymer ?
#
loop_
_entity_poly.entity_id
_entity_poly.type
_entity_poly.pdbx_seq_one_letter_code
_entity_poly.pdbx_strand_id
1 'polypeptide(L)'
;MKDKLVDFVVGILVVGMVILGMYVYNRYFDNPSSTKSNHIHSKGSNASGITNPSSRYYDPIDEDNHDDEDDVYYENCSEARADGAESIREGEPGYREELDRDGDGIACEPWHGR
;
A
#
# COMPACT_ATOMS: atom_id res chain seq x y z
N MET A 1 3.48 -23.78 -47.82
CA MET A 1 2.60 -22.61 -47.52
C MET A 1 1.94 -22.74 -46.15
N LYS A 2 1.40 -23.91 -45.80
CA LYS A 2 0.82 -24.15 -44.46
C LYS A 2 1.86 -24.11 -43.34
N ASP A 3 3.08 -24.55 -43.60
CA ASP A 3 4.17 -24.59 -42.60
C ASP A 3 4.61 -23.17 -42.21
N LYS A 4 4.73 -22.27 -43.19
CA LYS A 4 5.03 -20.84 -42.95
C LYS A 4 3.90 -20.10 -42.23
N LEU A 5 2.65 -20.53 -42.45
CA LEU A 5 1.49 -20.00 -41.74
C LEU A 5 1.46 -20.49 -40.29
N VAL A 6 1.75 -21.77 -40.05
CA VAL A 6 1.84 -22.35 -38.70
C VAL A 6 2.98 -21.72 -37.92
N ASP A 7 4.16 -21.55 -38.52
CA ASP A 7 5.31 -20.88 -37.91
C ASP A 7 4.96 -19.42 -37.51
N PHE A 8 4.21 -18.71 -38.34
CA PHE A 8 3.78 -17.33 -38.06
C PHE A 8 2.75 -17.25 -36.93
N VAL A 9 1.76 -18.15 -36.93
CA VAL A 9 0.73 -18.22 -35.88
C VAL A 9 1.37 -18.62 -34.54
N VAL A 10 2.27 -19.59 -34.53
CA VAL A 10 3.03 -19.96 -33.32
C VAL A 10 3.89 -18.79 -32.85
N GLY A 11 4.54 -18.06 -33.77
CA GLY A 11 5.28 -16.86 -33.46
C GLY A 11 4.44 -15.79 -32.75
N ILE A 12 3.24 -15.49 -33.28
CA ILE A 12 2.31 -14.52 -32.66
C ILE A 12 1.86 -15.00 -31.27
N LEU A 13 1.53 -16.28 -31.11
CA LEU A 13 1.07 -16.80 -29.83
C LEU A 13 2.18 -16.76 -28.77
N VAL A 14 3.42 -17.09 -29.14
CA VAL A 14 4.57 -17.01 -28.23
C VAL A 14 4.86 -15.56 -27.84
N VAL A 15 4.91 -14.65 -28.82
CA VAL A 15 5.14 -13.22 -28.56
C VAL A 15 4.00 -12.64 -27.70
N GLY A 16 2.75 -12.99 -28.00
CA GLY A 16 1.58 -12.58 -27.23
C GLY A 16 1.62 -13.08 -25.79
N MET A 17 2.00 -14.34 -25.55
CA MET A 17 2.14 -14.91 -24.21
C MET A 17 3.29 -14.27 -23.42
N VAL A 18 4.40 -13.92 -24.08
CA VAL A 18 5.52 -13.21 -23.44
C VAL A 18 5.11 -11.78 -23.07
N ILE A 19 4.44 -11.04 -23.97
CA ILE A 19 3.96 -9.69 -23.71
C ILE A 19 2.91 -9.70 -22.59
N LEU A 20 1.94 -10.61 -22.64
CA LEU A 20 0.93 -10.78 -21.61
C LEU A 20 1.57 -11.15 -20.26
N GLY A 21 2.55 -12.06 -20.29
CA GLY A 21 3.32 -12.45 -19.11
C GLY A 21 4.09 -11.28 -18.51
N MET A 22 4.73 -10.43 -19.32
CA MET A 22 5.40 -9.21 -18.85
C MET A 22 4.41 -8.18 -18.32
N TYR A 23 3.26 -7.99 -18.97
CA TYR A 23 2.22 -7.08 -18.49
C TYR A 23 1.66 -7.52 -17.13
N VAL A 24 1.37 -8.81 -16.97
CA VAL A 24 0.93 -9.38 -15.70
C VAL A 24 2.06 -9.32 -14.67
N TYR A 25 3.29 -9.67 -15.05
CA TYR A 25 4.45 -9.60 -14.16
C TYR A 25 4.66 -8.18 -13.65
N ASN A 26 4.70 -7.17 -14.51
CA ASN A 26 4.81 -5.79 -14.06
C ASN A 26 3.64 -5.41 -13.15
N ARG A 27 2.40 -5.78 -13.49
CA ARG A 27 1.24 -5.45 -12.64
C ARG A 27 1.23 -6.16 -11.28
N TYR A 28 1.78 -7.38 -11.19
CA TYR A 28 1.73 -8.20 -9.97
C TYR A 28 3.02 -8.15 -9.14
N PHE A 29 4.18 -7.92 -9.79
CA PHE A 29 5.51 -7.87 -9.18
C PHE A 29 6.09 -6.45 -9.07
N ASP A 30 5.48 -5.40 -9.65
CA ASP A 30 5.74 -4.01 -9.22
C ASP A 30 5.02 -3.69 -7.89
N ASN A 31 5.07 -4.64 -6.97
CA ASN A 31 4.86 -4.40 -5.57
C ASN A 31 6.26 -4.44 -4.92
N PRO A 32 7.06 -3.35 -5.01
CA PRO A 32 8.28 -3.29 -4.23
C PRO A 32 7.85 -3.23 -2.76
N SER A 33 7.74 -4.40 -2.14
CA SER A 33 7.82 -4.60 -0.68
C SER A 33 9.24 -4.25 -0.23
N SER A 34 9.59 -2.98 -0.40
CA SER A 34 10.86 -2.38 -0.01
C SER A 34 10.51 -1.13 0.77
N THR A 35 9.99 -1.37 1.97
CA THR A 35 10.60 -0.91 3.21
C THR A 35 12.01 -0.35 2.96
N LYS A 36 12.08 0.93 2.64
CA LYS A 36 13.22 1.76 3.02
C LYS A 36 12.66 2.90 3.84
N SER A 37 12.61 2.61 5.14
CA SER A 37 12.67 3.59 6.20
C SER A 37 13.66 4.70 5.82
N ASN A 38 13.13 5.83 5.37
CA ASN A 38 13.76 7.13 5.52
C ASN A 38 13.11 7.89 6.67
N HIS A 39 12.72 7.18 7.74
CA HIS A 39 12.85 7.76 9.07
C HIS A 39 14.34 7.76 9.42
N ILE A 40 15.09 8.66 8.79
CA ILE A 40 16.22 9.28 9.46
C ILE A 40 15.59 10.07 10.59
N HIS A 41 15.34 9.42 11.72
CA HIS A 41 15.42 10.12 12.99
C HIS A 41 16.88 10.56 13.10
N SER A 42 17.18 11.74 12.57
CA SER A 42 18.38 12.46 12.93
C SER A 42 18.26 12.72 14.43
N LYS A 43 18.79 11.80 15.23
CA LYS A 43 19.28 12.13 16.56
C LYS A 43 20.45 13.09 16.35
N GLY A 44 20.13 14.33 16.04
CA GLY A 44 21.00 15.46 16.28
C GLY A 44 21.04 15.64 17.78
N SER A 45 21.95 14.93 18.44
CA SER A 45 22.36 15.24 19.79
C SER A 45 23.10 16.58 19.78
N ASN A 46 22.34 17.67 19.72
CA ASN A 46 22.83 18.98 20.12
C ASN A 46 22.45 19.14 21.58
N ALA A 47 23.48 18.99 22.42
CA ALA A 47 23.38 19.28 23.83
C ALA A 47 22.93 20.73 24.06
N SER A 48 22.19 20.89 25.17
CA SER A 48 22.00 22.13 25.93
C SER A 48 21.04 23.17 25.37
N GLY A 49 19.98 23.40 26.15
CA GLY A 49 19.32 24.71 26.22
C GLY A 49 17.82 24.65 26.01
N ILE A 50 17.10 24.54 27.13
CA ILE A 50 15.82 25.22 27.40
C ILE A 50 15.16 25.84 26.16
N THR A 51 14.18 25.16 25.56
CA THR A 51 12.93 25.80 25.14
C THR A 51 11.84 24.73 25.11
N ASN A 52 10.76 24.99 25.82
CA ASN A 52 9.52 24.23 25.77
C ASN A 52 8.79 24.66 24.48
N PRO A 53 8.59 23.80 23.46
CA PRO A 53 7.78 24.17 22.32
C PRO A 53 6.33 23.82 22.63
N SER A 54 5.74 24.55 23.58
CA SER A 54 4.33 24.92 23.48
C SER A 54 4.23 25.96 22.35
N SER A 55 4.41 25.51 21.11
CA SER A 55 4.20 26.32 19.92
C SER A 55 3.35 25.50 18.98
N ARG A 56 2.05 25.43 19.30
CA ARG A 56 1.02 25.19 18.28
C ARG A 56 1.04 26.42 17.37
N TYR A 57 1.95 26.45 16.42
CA TYR A 57 1.79 27.26 15.23
C TYR A 57 0.87 26.44 14.34
N TYR A 58 -0.43 26.68 14.47
CA TYR A 58 -1.41 26.25 13.49
C TYR A 58 -1.11 27.04 12.22
N ASP A 59 -0.61 26.36 11.18
CA ASP A 59 -0.58 26.90 9.83
C ASP A 59 -1.98 26.68 9.23
N PRO A 60 -2.80 27.73 9.01
CA PRO A 60 -4.18 27.56 8.58
C PRO A 60 -4.31 27.46 7.05
N ILE A 61 -3.39 26.82 6.33
CA ILE A 61 -3.58 26.51 4.89
C ILE A 61 -2.80 25.24 4.50
N ASP A 62 -3.10 24.13 5.15
CA ASP A 62 -3.13 22.85 4.45
C ASP A 62 -4.53 22.32 4.74
N GLU A 63 -5.51 22.67 3.88
CA GLU A 63 -6.68 21.80 3.72
C GLU A 63 -6.12 20.52 3.12
N ASP A 64 -5.74 19.60 4.00
CA ASP A 64 -5.58 18.21 3.68
C ASP A 64 -6.92 17.74 3.09
N ASN A 65 -6.99 17.72 1.76
CA ASN A 65 -8.02 17.00 1.01
C ASN A 65 -7.88 15.51 1.39
N HIS A 66 -8.36 15.15 2.58
CA HIS A 66 -8.49 13.78 3.07
C HIS A 66 -9.68 13.06 2.42
N ASP A 67 -10.47 13.77 1.60
CA ASP A 67 -11.69 13.23 1.00
C ASP A 67 -11.41 12.06 0.02
N ASP A 68 -10.20 11.95 -0.54
CA ASP A 68 -9.84 10.86 -1.46
C ASP A 68 -9.28 9.61 -0.75
N GLU A 69 -8.85 9.77 0.51
CA GLU A 69 -8.24 8.72 1.33
C GLU A 69 -9.29 8.03 2.22
N ASP A 70 -10.36 8.73 2.59
CA ASP A 70 -11.51 8.19 3.32
C ASP A 70 -12.40 7.26 2.45
N ASP A 71 -12.25 7.30 1.12
CA ASP A 71 -13.06 6.53 0.17
C ASP A 71 -12.60 5.06 0.02
N VAL A 72 -11.48 4.68 0.64
CA VAL A 72 -11.00 3.28 0.59
C VAL A 72 -11.93 2.40 1.43
N TYR A 73 -12.60 1.45 0.79
CA TYR A 73 -13.54 0.53 1.42
C TYR A 73 -13.18 -0.93 1.15
N TYR A 74 -13.17 -1.75 2.21
CA TYR A 74 -12.98 -3.20 2.12
C TYR A 74 -14.16 -3.94 2.75
N GLU A 75 -14.74 -4.90 2.00
CA GLU A 75 -15.82 -5.75 2.51
C GLU A 75 -15.31 -6.63 3.67
N ASN A 76 -14.09 -7.14 3.53
CA ASN A 76 -13.47 -8.03 4.49
C ASN A 76 -11.93 -7.98 4.43
N CYS A 77 -11.27 -8.48 5.48
CA CYS A 77 -9.80 -8.48 5.56
C CYS A 77 -9.08 -9.35 4.52
N SER A 78 -9.79 -10.22 3.79
CA SER A 78 -9.19 -10.99 2.70
C SER A 78 -9.01 -10.11 1.46
N GLU A 79 -9.98 -9.23 1.19
CA GLU A 79 -9.89 -8.20 0.15
C GLU A 79 -8.80 -7.19 0.49
N ALA A 80 -8.82 -6.64 1.71
CA ALA A 80 -7.79 -5.71 2.18
C ALA A 80 -6.37 -6.27 2.00
N ARG A 81 -6.12 -7.53 2.40
CA ARG A 81 -4.81 -8.17 2.21
C ARG A 81 -4.48 -8.47 0.75
N ALA A 82 -5.47 -8.74 -0.10
CA ALA A 82 -5.24 -8.92 -1.53
C ALA A 82 -4.72 -7.62 -2.18
N ASP A 83 -5.17 -6.48 -1.65
CA ASP A 83 -4.73 -5.14 -2.06
C ASP A 83 -3.50 -4.63 -1.29
N GLY A 84 -2.97 -5.42 -0.35
CA GLY A 84 -1.78 -5.09 0.45
C GLY A 84 -2.05 -4.19 1.66
N ALA A 85 -3.32 -3.95 2.00
CA ALA A 85 -3.75 -3.27 3.22
C ALA A 85 -3.74 -4.25 4.41
N GLU A 86 -2.53 -4.56 4.89
CA GLU A 86 -2.27 -5.38 6.08
C GLU A 86 -2.09 -4.46 7.30
N SER A 87 -2.68 -4.80 8.47
CA SER A 87 -2.54 -4.02 9.72
C SER A 87 -2.97 -2.55 9.59
N ILE A 88 -4.23 -2.32 9.20
CA ILE A 88 -4.81 -0.99 9.01
C ILE A 88 -5.15 -0.36 10.37
N ARG A 89 -4.66 0.83 10.67
CA ARG A 89 -4.87 1.49 11.97
C ARG A 89 -6.09 2.41 11.97
N GLU A 90 -6.63 2.66 13.15
CA GLU A 90 -7.67 3.68 13.33
C GLU A 90 -7.20 5.05 12.78
N GLY A 91 -8.02 5.61 11.88
CA GLY A 91 -7.73 6.86 11.17
C GLY A 91 -6.93 6.69 9.88
N GLU A 92 -6.53 5.47 9.51
CA GLU A 92 -5.99 5.19 8.18
C GLU A 92 -7.10 4.84 7.17
N PRO A 93 -6.88 5.14 5.88
CA PRO A 93 -7.73 4.71 4.77
C PRO A 93 -8.09 3.23 4.82
N GLY A 94 -9.37 2.91 4.72
CA GLY A 94 -9.85 1.52 4.77
C GLY A 94 -10.00 0.95 6.17
N TYR A 95 -9.74 1.72 7.24
CA TYR A 95 -10.06 1.31 8.59
C TYR A 95 -11.58 1.32 8.81
N ARG A 96 -12.07 0.27 9.46
CA ARG A 96 -13.47 0.15 9.87
C ARG A 96 -13.52 -0.70 11.13
N GLU A 97 -14.26 -0.27 12.14
CA GLU A 97 -14.46 -1.03 13.38
C GLU A 97 -14.94 -2.47 13.13
N GLU A 98 -15.72 -2.69 12.07
CA GLU A 98 -16.23 -4.01 11.70
C GLU A 98 -15.15 -4.94 11.09
N LEU A 99 -14.00 -4.40 10.66
CA LEU A 99 -12.82 -5.16 10.25
C LEU A 99 -11.88 -5.48 11.43
N ASP A 100 -11.96 -4.68 12.50
CA ASP A 100 -11.24 -4.86 13.76
C ASP A 100 -12.08 -5.72 14.72
N ARG A 101 -11.83 -7.03 14.69
CA ARG A 101 -12.67 -8.01 15.39
C ARG A 101 -12.49 -7.95 16.91
N ASP A 102 -11.32 -7.56 17.38
CA ASP A 102 -10.95 -7.49 18.79
C ASP A 102 -10.96 -6.07 19.37
N GLY A 103 -11.07 -5.04 18.53
CA GLY A 103 -11.33 -3.66 18.93
C GLY A 103 -10.10 -2.97 19.51
N ASP A 104 -8.91 -3.33 19.06
CA ASP A 104 -7.64 -2.78 19.56
C ASP A 104 -7.15 -1.57 18.76
N GLY A 105 -7.87 -1.20 17.70
CA GLY A 105 -7.55 -0.11 16.80
C GLY A 105 -6.70 -0.54 15.60
N ILE A 106 -6.50 -1.84 15.37
CA ILE A 106 -5.75 -2.38 14.24
C ILE A 106 -6.58 -3.46 13.51
N ALA A 107 -7.14 -3.10 12.36
CA ALA A 107 -7.89 -4.01 11.51
C ALA A 107 -6.97 -4.91 10.65
N CYS A 108 -7.50 -6.08 10.31
CA CYS A 108 -6.92 -7.00 9.31
C CYS A 108 -5.50 -7.51 9.59
N GLU A 109 -5.14 -7.58 10.86
CA GLU A 109 -3.87 -8.15 11.29
C GLU A 109 -3.60 -9.55 10.70
N PRO A 110 -2.33 -9.87 10.42
CA PRO A 110 -1.92 -11.19 9.93
C PRO A 110 -2.05 -12.27 11.01
N TRP A 111 -2.03 -11.87 12.28
CA TRP A 111 -2.22 -12.76 13.41
C TRP A 111 -3.64 -12.59 13.91
N HIS A 112 -4.45 -13.64 13.81
CA HIS A 112 -5.78 -13.64 14.41
C HIS A 112 -5.62 -13.77 15.93
N GLY A 113 -5.55 -12.63 16.61
CA GLY A 113 -5.48 -12.53 18.06
C GLY A 113 -6.77 -13.00 18.72
N ARG A 114 -6.77 -14.29 19.11
CA ARG A 114 -7.69 -15.01 20.02
C ARG A 114 -8.80 -15.85 19.40
#